data_AF-A0A351Y4I1-F1
#
_entry.id   AF-A0A351Y4I1-F1
#
_cell.length_a   1.000
_cell.length_b   1.000
_cell.length_c   1.000
_cell.angle_alpha   90.00
_cell.angle_beta   90.00
_cell.angle_gamma   90.00
#
_symmetry.space_group_name_H-M   'P 1'
#
loop_
_entity.id
_entity.type
_entity.pdbx_description
1 polymer ?
#
loop_
_entity_poly.entity_id
_entity_poly.type
_entity_poly.pdbx_seq_one_letter_code
_entity_poly.pdbx_strand_id
1 'polypeptide(L)'
;MADFYARYKRLLGYDVKFSTGNDENSQKIVQQAEAEGKDIMQYLNEMGKKREGVRQHLQISYTDFIRTTQENHKHLVQEMLQKSYDK
;
A
#
# COMPACT_ATOMS: atom_id res chain seq x y z
N MET A 1 -13.65 5.41 6.12
CA MET A 1 -13.65 5.13 7.58
C MET A 1 -12.33 5.47 8.26
N ALA A 2 -11.18 4.90 7.86
CA ALA A 2 -9.89 5.18 8.54
C ALA A 2 -9.52 6.68 8.61
N ASP A 3 -9.70 7.41 7.50
CA ASP A 3 -9.40 8.86 7.45
C ASP A 3 -10.25 9.69 8.43
N PHE A 4 -11.53 9.35 8.56
CA PHE A 4 -12.43 9.99 9.52
C PHE A 4 -11.90 9.84 10.95
N TYR A 5 -11.53 8.61 11.36
CA TYR A 5 -10.99 8.37 12.69
C TYR A 5 -9.65 9.06 12.90
N ALA A 6 -8.77 9.06 11.90
CA ALA A 6 -7.48 9.73 11.98
C ALA A 6 -7.66 11.24 12.22
N ARG A 7 -8.55 11.89 11.46
CA ARG A 7 -8.87 13.31 11.62
C ARG A 7 -9.53 13.60 12.97
N TYR A 8 -10.47 12.78 13.39
CA TYR A 8 -11.13 12.92 14.70
C TYR A 8 -10.12 12.83 15.85
N LYS A 9 -9.18 11.89 15.80
CA LYS A 9 -8.14 11.75 16.83
C LYS A 9 -7.13 12.91 16.81
N ARG A 10 -6.74 13.42 15.63
CA ARG A 10 -5.92 14.64 15.52
C ARG A 10 -6.64 15.85 16.10
N LEU A 11 -7.95 15.99 15.87
CA LEU A 11 -8.77 17.07 16.45
C LEU A 11 -8.78 17.03 17.99
N LEU A 12 -8.74 15.83 18.58
CA LEU A 12 -8.65 15.64 20.03
C LEU A 12 -7.23 15.82 20.59
N GLY A 13 -6.25 16.21 19.76
CA GLY A 13 -4.87 16.47 20.19
C GLY A 13 -3.97 15.23 20.30
N TYR A 14 -4.40 14.08 19.78
CA TYR A 14 -3.52 12.90 19.73
C TYR A 14 -2.48 13.00 18.61
N ASP A 15 -1.29 12.45 18.84
CA ASP A 15 -0.37 12.08 17.76
C ASP A 15 -0.92 10.85 17.02
N VAL A 16 -1.11 10.98 15.71
CA VAL A 16 -1.79 9.98 14.88
C VAL A 16 -0.93 9.60 13.69
N LYS A 17 -0.54 8.32 13.65
CA LYS A 17 -0.02 7.66 12.46
C LYS A 17 -1.16 6.93 11.75
N PHE A 18 -1.43 7.30 10.51
CA PHE A 18 -2.38 6.62 9.64
C PHE A 18 -1.67 6.17 8.37
N SER A 19 -1.47 4.86 8.21
CA SER A 19 -0.96 4.29 6.97
C SER A 19 -2.07 3.73 6.10
N THR A 20 -1.90 3.85 4.79
CA THR A 20 -2.70 3.15 3.79
C THR A 20 -1.77 2.61 2.71
N GLY A 21 -2.27 1.91 1.70
CA GLY A 21 -1.38 1.27 0.75
C GLY A 21 -2.02 0.43 -0.33
N ASN A 22 -1.17 -0.20 -1.13
CA ASN A 22 -1.54 -1.18 -2.14
C ASN A 22 -0.88 -2.53 -1.83
N ASP A 23 -1.70 -3.58 -1.85
CA ASP A 23 -1.22 -4.95 -2.06
C ASP A 23 -1.03 -5.19 -3.56
N GLU A 24 0.18 -5.60 -3.92
CA GLU A 24 0.68 -5.67 -5.28
C GLU A 24 1.18 -7.07 -5.69
N ASN A 25 1.08 -8.07 -4.80
CA ASN A 25 1.70 -9.40 -5.02
C ASN A 25 0.70 -10.52 -5.40
N SER A 26 -0.55 -10.17 -5.71
CA SER A 26 -1.56 -11.19 -6.07
C SER A 26 -1.36 -11.75 -7.48
N GLN A 27 -1.63 -13.05 -7.66
CA GLN A 27 -1.58 -13.71 -8.98
C GLN A 27 -2.50 -13.03 -10.01
N LYS A 28 -3.63 -12.47 -9.56
CA LYS A 28 -4.57 -11.72 -10.41
C LYS A 28 -3.91 -10.50 -11.07
N ILE A 29 -2.98 -9.84 -10.39
CA ILE A 29 -2.24 -8.70 -10.95
C ILE A 29 -1.33 -9.17 -12.08
N VAL A 30 -0.64 -10.31 -11.89
CA VAL A 30 0.22 -10.90 -12.93
C VAL A 30 -0.60 -11.27 -14.16
N GLN A 31 -1.69 -11.99 -13.99
CA GLN A 31 -2.58 -12.39 -15.09
C GLN A 31 -3.13 -11.18 -15.86
N GLN A 32 -3.49 -10.11 -15.15
CA GLN A 32 -4.00 -8.89 -15.78
C GLN A 32 -2.91 -8.13 -16.54
N ALA A 33 -1.68 -8.06 -15.99
CA ALA A 33 -0.55 -7.46 -16.67
C ALA A 33 -0.20 -8.22 -17.97
N GLU A 34 -0.19 -9.55 -17.91
CA GLU A 34 0.00 -10.43 -19.07
C GLU A 34 -1.10 -10.24 -20.12
N ALA A 35 -2.37 -10.20 -19.70
CA ALA A 35 -3.51 -9.97 -20.60
C ALA A 35 -3.45 -8.60 -21.29
N GLU A 36 -2.88 -7.59 -20.64
CA GLU A 36 -2.64 -6.26 -21.20
C GLU A 36 -1.30 -6.15 -21.95
N GLY A 37 -0.49 -7.21 -22.01
CA GLY A 37 0.83 -7.21 -22.64
C GLY A 37 1.83 -6.24 -22.00
N LYS A 38 1.70 -5.98 -20.69
CA LYS A 38 2.52 -5.02 -19.95
C LYS A 38 3.50 -5.71 -19.03
N ASP A 39 4.66 -5.06 -18.84
CA ASP A 39 5.53 -5.38 -17.72
C ASP A 39 4.78 -5.19 -16.38
N ILE A 40 5.04 -6.09 -15.42
CA ILE A 40 4.34 -6.12 -14.14
C ILE A 40 4.55 -4.84 -13.34
N MET A 41 5.75 -4.29 -13.33
CA MET A 41 6.06 -3.05 -12.60
C MET A 41 5.45 -1.85 -13.29
N GLN A 42 5.42 -1.83 -14.63
CA GLN A 42 4.69 -0.82 -15.38
C GLN A 42 3.19 -0.84 -15.02
N TYR A 43 2.55 -2.02 -15.06
CA TYR A 43 1.13 -2.18 -14.73
C TYR A 43 0.83 -1.70 -13.29
N LEU A 44 1.65 -2.10 -12.33
CA LEU A 44 1.53 -1.69 -10.93
C LEU A 44 1.68 -0.17 -10.75
N ASN A 45 2.62 0.46 -11.45
CA ASN A 45 2.81 1.91 -11.38
C ASN A 45 1.63 2.67 -11.99
N GLU A 46 1.05 2.19 -13.10
CA GLU A 46 -0.16 2.76 -13.70
C GLU A 46 -1.37 2.64 -12.75
N MET A 47 -1.56 1.46 -12.15
CA MET A 47 -2.59 1.24 -11.13
C MET A 47 -2.38 2.16 -9.92
N GLY A 48 -1.13 2.31 -9.47
CA GLY A 48 -0.74 3.20 -8.38
C GLY A 48 -1.13 4.65 -8.65
N LYS A 49 -0.85 5.16 -9.86
CA LYS A 49 -1.24 6.51 -10.30
C LYS A 49 -2.76 6.72 -10.31
N LYS A 50 -3.52 5.73 -10.80
CA LYS A 50 -5.00 5.79 -10.78
C LYS A 50 -5.53 5.91 -9.36
N ARG A 51 -5.01 5.09 -8.43
CA ARG A 51 -5.41 5.11 -7.02
C ARG A 51 -4.98 6.40 -6.31
N GLU A 52 -3.85 6.98 -6.71
CA GLU A 52 -3.40 8.28 -6.22
C GLU A 52 -4.37 9.40 -6.60
N GLY A 53 -4.84 9.45 -7.85
CA GLY A 53 -5.85 10.43 -8.27
C GLY A 53 -7.13 10.37 -7.43
N VAL A 54 -7.59 9.18 -7.08
CA VAL A 54 -8.75 8.99 -6.19
C VAL A 54 -8.47 9.53 -4.79
N ARG A 55 -7.31 9.20 -4.21
CA ARG A 55 -6.93 9.68 -2.86
C ARG A 55 -6.82 11.21 -2.81
N GLN A 56 -6.25 11.82 -3.83
CA GLN A 56 -6.14 13.27 -3.95
C GLN A 56 -7.51 13.93 -4.08
N HIS A 57 -8.38 13.39 -4.93
CA HIS A 57 -9.74 13.89 -5.10
C HIS A 57 -10.56 13.80 -3.80
N LEU A 58 -10.38 12.72 -3.04
CA LEU A 58 -11.04 12.52 -1.74
C LEU A 58 -10.32 13.22 -0.58
N GLN A 59 -9.18 13.88 -0.83
CA GLN A 59 -8.36 14.55 0.17
C GLN A 59 -8.04 13.66 1.39
N ILE A 60 -7.69 12.39 1.16
CA ILE A 60 -7.39 11.45 2.26
C ILE A 60 -6.10 11.90 2.98
N SER A 61 -6.15 12.02 4.31
CA SER A 61 -5.06 12.51 5.16
C SER A 61 -4.31 11.37 5.86
N TYR A 62 -3.49 10.65 5.08
CA TYR A 62 -2.58 9.63 5.59
C TYR A 62 -1.19 10.19 5.90
N THR A 63 -0.48 9.50 6.80
CA THR A 63 0.93 9.75 7.16
C THR A 63 1.88 9.00 6.24
N ASP A 64 1.51 7.78 5.83
CA ASP A 64 2.37 6.93 5.01
C ASP A 64 1.57 6.11 3.99
N PHE A 65 2.19 5.85 2.84
CA PHE A 65 1.63 5.05 1.76
C PHE A 65 2.55 3.87 1.43
N ILE A 66 2.11 2.68 1.79
CA ILE A 66 2.91 1.45 1.70
C ILE A 66 2.53 0.68 0.43
N ARG A 67 3.53 0.20 -0.30
CA ARG A 67 3.35 -0.76 -1.41
C ARG A 67 4.09 -2.03 -1.07
N THR A 68 3.47 -3.19 -1.23
CA THR A 68 4.10 -4.48 -0.87
C THR A 68 5.27 -4.87 -1.78
N THR A 69 5.49 -4.14 -2.88
CA THR A 69 6.66 -4.27 -3.75
C THR A 69 7.87 -3.47 -3.29
N GLN A 70 7.72 -2.57 -2.30
CA GLN A 70 8.84 -1.79 -1.77
C GLN A 70 9.85 -2.70 -1.07
N GLU A 71 11.13 -2.35 -1.21
CA GLU A 71 12.22 -3.19 -0.73
C GLU A 71 12.24 -3.33 0.80
N ASN A 72 11.97 -2.24 1.52
CA ASN A 72 11.83 -2.28 2.98
C ASN A 72 10.71 -3.23 3.44
N HIS A 73 9.60 -3.29 2.72
CA HIS A 73 8.49 -4.21 3.02
C HIS A 73 8.93 -5.67 2.79
N LYS A 74 9.58 -5.96 1.67
CA LYS A 74 10.09 -7.31 1.37
C LYS A 74 11.08 -7.79 2.43
N HIS A 75 12.04 -6.95 2.79
CA HIS A 75 13.05 -7.26 3.81
C HIS A 75 12.38 -7.60 5.15
N LEU A 76 11.42 -6.79 5.60
CA LEU A 76 10.70 -7.04 6.84
C LEU A 76 9.91 -8.35 6.82
N VAL A 77 9.22 -8.64 5.70
CA VAL A 77 8.47 -9.90 5.54
C VAL A 77 9.42 -11.10 5.56
N GLN A 78 10.54 -11.04 4.84
CA GLN A 78 11.57 -12.09 4.85
C GLN A 78 12.11 -12.35 6.27
N GLU A 79 12.43 -11.29 7.02
CA GLU A 79 12.88 -11.40 8.40
C GLU A 79 11.82 -12.05 9.29
N MET A 80 10.56 -11.65 9.17
CA MET A 80 9.46 -12.21 9.95
C MET A 80 9.23 -13.69 9.64
N LEU A 81 9.29 -14.07 8.36
CA LEU A 81 9.15 -15.46 7.94
C LEU A 81 10.32 -16.32 8.44
N GLN A 82 11.55 -15.81 8.37
CA GLN A 82 12.73 -16.51 8.88
C GLN A 82 12.59 -16.78 10.38
N LYS A 83 12.18 -15.77 11.17
CA LYS A 83 11.92 -15.94 12.61
C LYS A 83 10.83 -16.95 12.94
N SER A 84 9.82 -17.10 12.07
CA SER A 84 8.78 -18.10 12.24
C SER A 84 9.25 -19.51 11.88
N TYR A 85 10.16 -19.64 10.92
CA TYR A 85 10.75 -20.91 10.51
C TYR A 85 11.78 -21.44 11.51
N ASP A 86 12.57 -20.55 12.11
CA ASP A 86 13.64 -20.90 13.06
C ASP A 86 13.12 -21.31 14.47
N LYS A 87 11.81 -21.22 14.71
CA LYS A 87 11.16 -21.62 15.96
C LYS A 87 10.56 -23.02 15.85
#